data_AF-A0A1F3VZU0-F1
#
_entry.id   AF-A0A1F3VZU0-F1
#
_cell.length_a   1.000
_cell.length_b   1.000
_cell.length_c   1.000
_cell.angle_alpha   90.00
_cell.angle_beta   90.00
_cell.angle_gamma   90.00
#
_symmetry.space_group_name_H-M   'P 1'
#
loop_
_entity.id
_entity.type
_entity.pdbx_description
1 polymer ?
#
loop_
_entity_poly.entity_id
_entity_poly.type
_entity_poly.pdbx_seq_one_letter_code
_entity_poly.pdbx_strand_id
1 'polypeptide(L)'
;METHEQQTWHHKHKKASSRGQKLADKVAEVMGSWTFIATQTLIVLIWMTLNIIGFIQHWDPYPFILLNLLFSTQAAYAAPVIMMSQNRQNERDRAQALDDYLTNLKAKDEIEELQLQLSRIEDQKLDKIIALLEKEQQLRQPKTTRKGLDSAKT
;
A
#
# COMPACT_ATOMS: atom_id res chain seq x y z
N MET A 1 13.13 -11.21 -26.41
CA MET A 1 12.07 -10.60 -25.59
C MET A 1 12.14 -11.27 -24.24
N GLU A 2 13.03 -10.78 -23.38
CA GLU A 2 13.20 -11.32 -22.02
C GLU A 2 12.07 -10.76 -21.16
N THR A 3 11.16 -11.62 -20.76
CA THR A 3 10.11 -11.28 -19.81
C THR A 3 10.76 -11.05 -18.46
N HIS A 4 10.90 -9.78 -18.07
CA HIS A 4 11.18 -9.43 -16.68
C HIS A 4 10.01 -9.94 -15.83
N GLU A 5 10.14 -11.17 -15.31
CA GLU A 5 9.28 -11.68 -14.25
C GLU A 5 9.47 -10.77 -13.04
N GLN A 6 8.62 -9.74 -12.93
CA GLN A 6 8.49 -8.96 -11.72
C GLN A 6 8.00 -9.91 -10.63
N GLN A 7 8.95 -10.40 -9.83
CA GLN A 7 8.64 -11.11 -8.60
C GLN A 7 7.83 -10.16 -7.70
N THR A 8 6.51 -10.27 -7.77
CA THR A 8 5.59 -9.53 -6.92
C THR A 8 5.82 -9.93 -5.47
N TRP A 9 5.82 -8.95 -4.56
CA TRP A 9 6.12 -9.09 -3.12
C TRP A 9 5.26 -10.14 -2.39
N HIS A 10 4.13 -10.55 -2.99
CA HIS A 10 3.21 -11.57 -2.48
C HIS A 10 3.88 -12.92 -2.12
N HIS A 11 5.04 -13.26 -2.71
CA HIS A 11 5.72 -14.54 -2.44
C HIS A 11 6.69 -14.51 -1.25
N LYS A 12 7.14 -13.33 -0.78
CA LYS A 12 8.24 -13.25 0.20
C LYS A 12 7.80 -13.42 1.66
N HIS A 13 6.52 -13.17 1.97
CA HIS A 13 5.99 -13.20 3.36
C HIS A 13 5.35 -14.53 3.78
N LYS A 14 5.84 -15.66 3.26
CA LYS A 14 5.35 -16.99 3.65
C LYS A 14 6.44 -17.80 4.37
N LYS A 15 7.05 -17.24 5.42
CA LYS A 15 7.99 -18.01 6.25
C LYS A 15 7.66 -17.94 7.74
N ALA A 16 7.31 -19.12 8.24
CA ALA A 16 7.35 -19.58 9.63
C ALA A 16 6.36 -18.96 10.61
N SER A 17 5.06 -19.23 10.43
CA SER A 17 4.11 -19.09 11.55
C SER A 17 4.29 -20.26 12.52
N SER A 18 5.02 -20.01 13.61
CA SER A 18 5.09 -20.89 14.78
C SER A 18 3.67 -21.18 15.31
N ARG A 19 3.45 -22.33 15.98
CA ARG A 19 2.11 -22.72 16.48
C ARG A 19 1.50 -21.63 17.37
N GLY A 20 2.32 -20.93 18.16
CA GLY A 20 1.88 -19.79 18.97
C GLY A 20 1.47 -18.57 18.15
N GLN A 21 2.14 -18.33 17.01
CA GLN A 21 1.77 -17.24 16.11
C GLN A 21 0.43 -17.54 15.43
N LYS A 22 0.24 -18.75 14.87
CA LYS A 22 -1.07 -19.21 14.33
C LYS A 22 -2.22 -19.04 15.34
N LEU A 23 -1.97 -19.33 16.61
CA LEU A 23 -2.97 -19.17 17.67
C LEU A 23 -3.26 -17.68 17.93
N ALA A 24 -2.23 -16.84 18.00
CA ALA A 24 -2.40 -15.40 18.19
C ALA A 24 -3.14 -14.72 17.01
N ASP A 25 -2.86 -15.09 15.75
CA ASP A 25 -3.61 -14.59 14.58
C ASP A 25 -5.09 -14.96 14.69
N LYS A 26 -5.40 -16.22 15.02
CA LYS A 26 -6.79 -16.67 15.19
C LYS A 26 -7.49 -15.96 16.34
N VAL A 27 -6.83 -15.78 17.49
CA VAL A 27 -7.42 -15.09 18.64
C VAL A 27 -7.67 -13.62 18.31
N ALA A 28 -6.75 -12.95 17.60
CA ALA A 28 -6.95 -11.57 17.16
C ALA A 28 -8.12 -11.43 16.17
N GLU A 29 -8.26 -12.38 15.24
CA GLU A 29 -9.37 -12.42 14.28
C GLU A 29 -10.71 -12.65 14.99
N VAL A 30 -10.74 -13.53 16.00
CA VAL A 30 -11.95 -13.80 16.80
C VAL A 30 -12.31 -12.62 17.69
N MET A 31 -11.34 -12.00 18.38
CA MET A 31 -11.59 -10.84 19.24
C MET A 31 -12.00 -9.58 18.48
N GLY A 32 -11.65 -9.47 17.19
CA GLY A 32 -12.07 -8.36 16.32
C GLY A 32 -13.45 -8.52 15.68
N SER A 33 -14.10 -9.68 15.84
CA SER A 33 -15.39 -9.95 15.21
C SER A 33 -16.57 -9.46 16.04
N TRP A 34 -17.53 -8.81 15.38
CA TRP A 34 -18.83 -8.44 15.97
C TRP A 34 -19.61 -9.65 16.51
N THR A 35 -19.41 -10.83 15.93
CA THR A 35 -20.07 -12.07 16.38
C THR A 35 -19.58 -12.57 17.73
N PHE A 36 -18.31 -12.29 18.08
CA PHE A 36 -17.73 -12.67 19.37
C PHE A 36 -18.35 -11.86 20.52
N ILE A 37 -18.48 -10.54 20.32
CA ILE A 37 -19.09 -9.62 21.30
C ILE A 37 -20.55 -10.02 21.56
N ALA A 38 -21.32 -10.32 20.51
CA ALA A 38 -22.71 -10.76 20.65
C ALA A 38 -22.83 -12.08 21.43
N THR A 39 -21.99 -13.08 21.11
CA THR A 39 -22.00 -14.38 21.77
C THR A 39 -21.61 -14.27 23.25
N GLN A 40 -20.56 -13.51 23.57
CA GLN A 40 -20.12 -13.29 24.94
C GLN A 40 -21.21 -12.60 25.78
N THR A 41 -21.86 -11.58 25.20
CA THR A 41 -22.96 -10.87 25.87
C THR A 41 -24.14 -11.80 26.16
N LEU A 42 -24.51 -12.66 25.21
CA LEU A 42 -25.58 -13.65 25.39
C LEU A 42 -25.24 -14.66 26.49
N ILE A 43 -24.01 -15.17 26.55
CA ILE A 43 -23.57 -16.10 27.59
C ILE A 43 -23.68 -15.46 28.98
N VAL A 44 -23.22 -14.21 29.13
CA VAL A 44 -23.30 -13.48 30.40
C VAL A 44 -24.76 -13.26 30.80
N LEU A 45 -25.62 -12.86 29.86
CA LEU A 45 -27.05 -12.69 30.13
C LEU A 45 -27.70 -14.00 30.57
N ILE A 46 -27.46 -15.10 29.87
CA ILE A 46 -27.96 -16.43 30.25
C ILE A 46 -27.48 -16.83 31.64
N TRP A 47 -26.18 -16.63 31.94
CA TRP A 47 -25.61 -16.96 33.24
C TRP A 47 -26.23 -16.17 34.39
N MET A 48 -26.40 -14.85 34.20
CA MET A 48 -27.08 -13.99 35.17
C MET A 48 -28.53 -14.43 35.37
N THR A 49 -29.28 -14.68 34.29
CA THR A 49 -30.68 -15.12 34.36
C THR A 49 -30.82 -16.47 35.06
N LEU A 50 -29.96 -17.46 34.79
CA LEU A 50 -29.96 -18.76 35.46
C LEU A 50 -29.66 -18.64 36.97
N ASN A 51 -28.72 -17.77 37.36
CA ASN A 51 -28.40 -17.52 38.76
C ASN A 51 -29.52 -16.79 39.50
N ILE A 52 -30.16 -15.80 38.87
CA ILE A 52 -31.27 -15.03 39.48
C ILE A 52 -32.52 -15.88 39.66
N ILE A 53 -32.84 -16.77 38.70
CA ILE A 53 -34.02 -17.66 38.79
C ILE A 53 -33.84 -18.76 39.86
N GLY A 54 -32.65 -18.87 40.47
CA GLY A 54 -32.38 -19.83 41.56
C GLY A 54 -32.39 -21.29 41.09
N PHE A 55 -32.26 -21.52 39.78
CA PHE A 55 -32.33 -22.86 39.18
C PHE A 55 -31.17 -23.76 39.62
N ILE A 56 -30.06 -23.14 40.01
CA ILE A 56 -28.91 -23.77 40.65
C ILE A 56 -28.68 -22.96 41.93
N GLN A 57 -28.70 -23.63 43.10
CA GLN A 57 -28.46 -23.03 44.42
C GLN A 57 -27.48 -21.85 44.36
N HIS A 58 -27.90 -20.64 44.76
CA HIS A 58 -27.19 -19.34 44.78
C HIS A 58 -25.65 -19.40 44.88
N TRP A 59 -24.98 -19.90 43.84
CA TRP A 59 -23.55 -20.18 43.85
C TRP A 59 -22.75 -18.90 43.60
N ASP A 60 -23.38 -17.91 42.95
CA ASP A 60 -22.86 -16.56 42.77
C ASP A 60 -23.95 -15.50 43.08
N PRO A 61 -24.19 -15.18 44.37
CA PRO A 61 -25.12 -14.12 44.77
C PRO A 61 -24.68 -12.76 44.20
N TYR A 62 -25.65 -11.85 44.00
CA TYR A 62 -25.37 -10.47 43.61
C TYR A 62 -24.34 -9.85 44.58
N PRO A 63 -23.17 -9.33 44.12
CA PRO A 63 -22.87 -8.75 42.81
C PRO A 63 -21.99 -9.60 41.86
N PHE A 64 -22.22 -10.93 41.78
CA PHE A 64 -21.53 -11.84 40.85
C PHE A 64 -20.00 -11.82 40.92
N ILE A 65 -19.44 -12.14 42.08
CA ILE A 65 -17.99 -12.02 42.36
C ILE A 65 -17.16 -12.96 41.47
N LEU A 66 -17.67 -14.15 41.16
CA LEU A 66 -16.97 -15.13 40.34
C LEU A 66 -16.90 -14.70 38.88
N LEU A 67 -18.00 -14.18 38.34
CA LEU A 67 -18.01 -13.57 37.01
C LEU A 67 -17.02 -12.42 36.92
N ASN A 68 -17.02 -11.52 37.91
CA ASN A 68 -16.11 -10.39 37.94
C ASN A 68 -14.63 -10.81 37.95
N LEU A 69 -14.29 -11.82 38.76
CA LEU A 69 -12.94 -12.37 38.83
C LEU A 69 -12.52 -13.02 37.51
N LEU A 70 -13.43 -13.75 36.86
CA LEU A 70 -13.17 -14.39 35.57
C LEU A 70 -12.92 -13.34 34.47
N PHE A 71 -13.76 -12.31 34.40
CA PHE A 71 -13.58 -11.20 33.45
C PHE A 71 -12.28 -10.43 33.67
N SER A 72 -11.93 -10.17 34.93
CA SER A 72 -10.66 -9.50 35.27
C SER A 72 -9.46 -10.31 34.79
N THR A 73 -9.48 -11.62 35.01
CA THR A 73 -8.43 -12.53 34.53
C THR A 73 -8.42 -12.62 33.00
N GLN A 74 -9.59 -12.68 32.37
CA GLN A 74 -9.74 -12.71 30.91
C GLN A 74 -9.12 -11.45 30.27
N ALA A 75 -9.41 -10.27 30.83
CA ALA A 75 -8.85 -9.00 30.35
C ALA A 75 -7.32 -8.95 30.52
N ALA A 76 -6.81 -9.42 31.66
CA ALA A 76 -5.38 -9.50 31.92
C ALA A 76 -4.63 -10.38 30.91
N TYR A 77 -5.23 -11.49 30.47
CA TYR A 77 -4.65 -12.35 29.43
C TYR A 77 -4.87 -11.81 28.00
N ALA A 78 -5.96 -11.07 27.76
CA ALA A 78 -6.23 -10.48 26.46
C ALA A 78 -5.19 -9.39 26.10
N ALA A 79 -4.80 -8.55 27.06
CA ALA A 79 -3.85 -7.44 26.84
C ALA A 79 -2.52 -7.87 26.16
N PRO A 80 -1.77 -8.88 26.65
CA PRO A 80 -0.54 -9.31 26.00
C PRO A 80 -0.78 -9.97 24.63
N VAL A 81 -1.87 -10.70 24.45
CA VAL A 81 -2.21 -11.32 23.15
C VAL A 81 -2.52 -10.24 22.12
N ILE A 82 -3.29 -9.22 22.50
CA ILE A 82 -3.57 -8.05 21.68
C ILE A 82 -2.27 -7.32 21.34
N MET A 83 -1.40 -7.09 22.33
CA MET A 83 -0.11 -6.42 22.12
C MET A 83 0.81 -7.21 21.15
N MET A 84 0.86 -8.54 21.27
CA MET A 84 1.61 -9.38 20.33
C MET A 84 1.04 -9.33 18.91
N SER A 85 -0.28 -9.33 18.77
CA SER A 85 -0.92 -9.18 17.46
C SER A 85 -0.67 -7.79 16.86
N GLN A 86 -0.74 -6.73 17.67
CA GLN A 86 -0.46 -5.35 17.28
C GLN A 86 1.01 -5.18 16.86
N ASN A 87 1.97 -5.66 17.65
CA ASN A 87 3.39 -5.57 17.31
C ASN A 87 3.68 -6.19 15.94
N ARG A 88 3.04 -7.33 15.64
CA ARG A 88 3.17 -7.99 14.34
C ARG A 88 2.46 -7.24 13.20
N GLN A 89 1.28 -6.66 13.43
CA GLN A 89 0.64 -5.81 12.43
C GLN A 89 1.54 -4.62 12.10
N ASN A 90 2.07 -3.94 13.12
CA ASN A 90 3.01 -2.82 12.94
C ASN A 90 4.29 -3.21 12.19
N GLU A 91 4.85 -4.39 12.45
CA GLU A 91 6.02 -4.89 11.69
C GLU A 91 5.70 -5.09 10.20
N ARG A 92 4.53 -5.66 9.89
CA ARG A 92 4.06 -5.83 8.50
C ARG A 92 3.80 -4.49 7.82
N ASP A 93 3.12 -3.58 8.51
CA ASP A 93 2.79 -2.24 8.00
C ASP A 93 4.07 -1.44 7.74
N ARG A 94 5.07 -1.55 8.61
CA ARG A 94 6.38 -0.91 8.43
C ARG A 94 7.12 -1.49 7.22
N ALA A 95 7.10 -2.80 7.03
CA ALA A 95 7.72 -3.44 5.87
C ALA A 95 7.03 -2.98 4.57
N GLN A 96 5.70 -2.96 4.54
CA GLN A 96 4.93 -2.48 3.40
C GLN A 96 5.23 -1.01 3.09
N ALA A 97 5.26 -0.16 4.12
CA ALA A 97 5.58 1.27 3.94
C ALA A 97 6.99 1.50 3.40
N LEU A 98 7.97 0.67 3.78
CA LEU A 98 9.33 0.74 3.23
C LEU A 98 9.37 0.32 1.76
N ASP A 99 8.69 -0.76 1.38
CA ASP A 99 8.63 -1.21 -0.01
C ASP A 99 7.90 -0.18 -0.90
N ASP A 100 6.80 0.39 -0.42
CA ASP A 100 6.08 1.46 -1.10
C ASP A 100 6.97 2.71 -1.27
N TYR A 101 7.75 3.06 -0.25
CA TYR A 101 8.70 4.17 -0.30
C TYR A 101 9.78 3.95 -1.36
N LEU A 102 10.39 2.76 -1.42
CA LEU A 102 11.41 2.42 -2.41
C LEU A 102 10.83 2.44 -3.84
N THR A 103 9.61 1.93 -4.01
CA THR A 103 8.91 1.95 -5.30
C THR A 103 8.65 3.39 -5.74
N ASN A 104 8.22 4.26 -4.83
CA ASN A 104 8.00 5.68 -5.13
C ASN A 104 9.30 6.41 -5.49
N LEU A 105 10.42 6.11 -4.83
CA LEU A 105 11.73 6.66 -5.21
C LEU A 105 12.11 6.23 -6.63
N LYS A 106 11.97 4.94 -6.95
CA LYS A 106 12.28 4.44 -8.30
C LYS A 106 11.38 5.07 -9.37
N ALA A 107 10.09 5.21 -9.08
CA ALA A 107 9.15 5.86 -9.98
C ALA A 107 9.51 7.35 -10.19
N LYS A 108 9.97 8.04 -9.14
CA LYS A 108 10.45 9.41 -9.24
C LYS A 108 11.66 9.51 -10.17
N ASP A 109 12.66 8.64 -9.99
CA ASP A 109 13.85 8.62 -10.83
C ASP A 109 13.49 8.34 -12.30
N GLU A 110 12.59 7.38 -12.55
CA GLU A 110 12.10 7.06 -13.90
C GLU A 110 11.35 8.24 -14.54
N ILE A 111 10.56 9.00 -13.76
CA ILE A 111 9.90 10.23 -14.23
C ILE A 111 10.93 11.30 -14.60
N GLU A 112 11.97 11.48 -13.79
CA GLU A 112 13.05 12.44 -14.08
C GLU A 112 13.78 12.09 -15.38
N GLU A 113 14.09 10.80 -15.58
CA GLU A 113 14.67 10.31 -16.83
C GLU A 113 13.75 10.56 -18.04
N LEU A 114 12.45 10.29 -17.90
CA LEU A 114 11.47 10.55 -18.96
C LEU A 114 11.34 12.04 -19.27
N GLN A 115 11.39 12.92 -18.26
CA GLN A 115 11.37 14.37 -18.47
C GLN A 115 12.59 14.86 -19.25
N LEU A 116 13.78 14.34 -18.94
CA LEU A 116 15.01 14.65 -19.68
C LEU A 116 14.94 14.17 -21.13
N GLN A 117 14.39 12.98 -21.37
CA GLN A 117 14.18 12.47 -22.72
C GLN A 117 13.18 13.31 -23.50
N LEU A 118 12.07 13.73 -22.87
CA LEU A 118 11.04 14.55 -23.49
C LEU A 118 11.60 15.92 -23.88
N SER A 119 12.30 16.60 -22.96
CA SER A 119 12.95 17.89 -23.24
C SER A 119 13.95 17.80 -24.39
N ARG A 120 14.77 16.72 -24.44
CA ARG A 120 15.68 16.50 -25.57
C ARG A 120 14.92 16.33 -26.90
N ILE A 121 13.80 15.61 -26.90
CA ILE A 121 12.98 15.43 -28.10
C ILE A 121 12.36 16.76 -28.53
N GLU A 122 11.89 17.57 -27.59
CA GLU A 122 11.33 18.90 -27.85
C GLU A 122 12.35 19.80 -28.54
N ASP A 123 13.58 19.89 -28.02
CA ASP A 123 14.67 20.66 -28.63
C ASP A 123 14.99 20.18 -30.06
N GLN A 124 15.13 18.86 -30.25
CA GLN A 124 15.40 18.28 -31.57
C GLN A 124 14.27 18.54 -32.58
N LYS A 125 13.02 18.60 -32.13
CA LYS A 125 11.87 18.89 -32.98
C LYS A 125 11.83 20.38 -33.33
N LEU A 126 12.14 21.26 -32.39
CA LEU A 126 12.28 22.71 -32.62
C LEU A 126 13.35 23.00 -33.68
N ASP A 127 14.54 22.42 -33.54
CA ASP A 127 15.63 22.59 -34.51
C ASP A 127 15.23 22.13 -35.92
N LYS A 128 14.54 20.99 -36.04
CA LYS A 128 14.04 20.49 -37.33
C LYS A 128 13.00 21.41 -37.93
N ILE A 129 12.09 21.97 -37.13
CA ILE A 129 11.08 22.92 -37.61
C ILE A 129 11.76 24.18 -38.15
N ILE A 130 12.74 24.74 -37.42
CA ILE A 130 13.50 25.92 -37.86
C ILE A 130 14.22 25.62 -39.18
N ALA A 131 14.93 24.50 -39.28
CA ALA A 131 15.64 24.11 -40.50
C ALA A 131 14.69 23.93 -41.70
N LEU A 132 13.50 23.37 -41.49
CA LEU A 132 12.48 23.24 -42.55
C LEU A 132 11.92 24.61 -42.96
N LEU A 133 11.66 25.51 -42.00
CA LEU A 133 11.20 26.86 -42.29
C LEU A 133 12.24 27.68 -43.07
N GLU A 134 13.53 27.58 -42.72
CA GLU A 134 14.61 28.22 -43.46
C GLU A 134 14.72 27.68 -44.89
N LYS A 135 14.59 26.37 -45.07
CA LYS A 135 14.59 25.73 -46.39
C LYS A 135 13.42 26.20 -47.25
N GLU A 136 12.22 26.29 -46.67
CA GLU A 136 11.04 26.84 -47.35
C GLU A 136 11.23 28.31 -47.73
N GLN A 137 11.84 29.14 -46.87
CA GLN A 137 12.16 30.54 -47.20
C GLN A 137 13.16 30.66 -48.35
N GLN A 138 14.18 29.80 -48.40
CA GLN A 138 15.15 29.75 -49.51
C GLN A 138 14.51 29.29 -50.82
N LEU A 139 13.55 28.35 -50.77
CA LEU A 139 12.80 27.93 -51.95
C LEU A 139 11.86 29.03 -52.46
N ARG A 140 11.28 29.82 -51.55
CA ARG A 140 10.39 30.95 -51.88
C ARG A 140 11.12 32.19 -52.39
N GLN A 141 12.41 32.37 -52.09
CA GLN A 141 13.25 33.42 -52.71
C GLN A 141 14.07 32.82 -53.86
N PRO A 142 13.59 32.86 -55.13
CA PRO A 142 14.40 32.44 -56.26
C PRO A 142 15.69 33.27 -56.28
N LYS A 143 16.83 32.64 -56.57
CA LYS A 143 18.14 33.30 -56.75
C LYS A 143 18.07 34.33 -57.89
N THR A 144 17.47 35.48 -57.68
CA THR A 144 17.67 36.65 -58.52
C THR A 144 19.03 37.20 -58.14
N THR A 145 20.06 36.84 -58.93
CA THR A 145 21.12 37.72 -59.45
C THR A 145 22.40 36.93 -59.73
N ARG A 146 22.83 36.98 -61.00
CA ARG A 146 24.20 36.86 -61.57
C ARG A 146 24.33 35.80 -62.69
N LYS A 147 23.83 36.15 -63.87
CA LYS A 147 24.44 35.78 -65.15
C LYS A 147 24.13 36.91 -66.13
N GLY A 148 25.01 37.91 -66.17
CA GLY A 148 24.80 39.13 -66.97
C GLY A 148 25.84 40.23 -66.77
N LEU A 149 26.90 39.98 -65.99
CA LEU A 149 28.02 40.91 -65.84
C LEU A 149 29.30 40.31 -66.45
N ASP A 150 29.22 39.59 -67.57
CA ASP A 150 30.40 39.04 -68.27
C ASP A 150 30.26 39.01 -69.81
N SER A 151 29.21 39.60 -70.39
CA SER A 151 29.03 39.59 -71.86
C SER A 151 28.42 40.88 -72.40
N ALA A 152 29.10 42.00 -72.20
CA ALA A 152 28.96 43.19 -73.05
C ALA A 152 30.27 43.99 -73.01
N LYS A 153 31.36 43.33 -73.41
CA LYS A 153 32.59 43.97 -73.85
C LYS A 153 32.55 43.97 -75.37
N THR A 154 31.82 44.89 -75.99
CA THR A 154 31.99 45.33 -77.39
C THR A 154 31.29 46.67 -77.56
#